data_AF-A0A521H4X6-F1
#
_entry.id   AF-A0A521H4X6-F1
#
_cell.length_a   1.000
_cell.length_b   1.000
_cell.length_c   1.000
_cell.angle_alpha   90.00
_cell.angle_beta   90.00
_cell.angle_gamma   90.00
#
_symmetry.space_group_name_H-M   'P 1'
#
loop_
_entity.id
_entity.type
_entity.pdbx_description
1 polymer ?
#
loop_
_entity_poly.entity_id
_entity_poly.type
_entity_poly.pdbx_seq_one_letter_code
_entity_poly.pdbx_strand_id
1 'polypeptide(L)'
;MSSFSSRAVSFLVALAAGAVLTACQTDNLHIVRAPFISPIAAPGTDNVFYLNVVVRNDTDETHPATYLWIKVEYPDFASSGGPPCAAYDDFEPVPPLQPGETWALTDYRIDRGSTQCPCQKDGCDGHLWLSLVWAPAPGPALPGPETEMHVDWASSGDLALLKITSN
;
A
#
# COMPACT_ATOMS: atom_id res chain seq x y z
N MET A 1 22.94 -74.55 36.24
CA MET A 1 23.80 -74.72 35.04
C MET A 1 22.92 -74.49 33.82
N SER A 2 23.30 -73.54 32.94
CA SER A 2 22.97 -73.44 31.50
C SER A 2 21.49 -73.52 31.08
N SER A 3 20.89 -72.59 30.33
CA SER A 3 21.41 -71.85 29.18
C SER A 3 20.44 -70.70 28.83
N PHE A 4 20.99 -69.52 28.53
CA PHE A 4 20.27 -68.42 27.89
C PHE A 4 20.22 -68.67 26.38
N SER A 5 19.07 -68.49 25.73
CA SER A 5 18.99 -68.34 24.27
C SER A 5 18.17 -67.11 23.92
N SER A 6 18.89 -66.16 23.34
CA SER A 6 18.46 -64.85 22.86
C SER A 6 17.81 -64.99 21.48
N ARG A 7 16.63 -64.40 21.29
CA ARG A 7 16.16 -63.97 19.96
C ARG A 7 15.47 -62.61 20.07
N ALA A 8 15.96 -61.73 19.22
CA ALA A 8 15.74 -60.30 19.17
C ALA A 8 14.41 -59.90 18.49
N VAL A 9 14.29 -58.58 18.27
CA VAL A 9 13.44 -57.89 17.27
C VAL A 9 12.06 -57.51 17.85
N SER A 10 11.59 -56.25 17.91
CA SER A 10 11.85 -55.05 17.09
C SER A 10 11.76 -53.77 17.91
N PHE A 11 12.67 -52.82 17.67
CA PHE A 11 12.45 -51.40 17.95
C PHE A 11 11.56 -50.82 16.85
N LEU A 12 10.38 -50.30 17.19
CA LEU A 12 9.64 -49.40 16.31
C LEU A 12 10.11 -47.97 16.61
N VAL A 13 10.93 -47.45 15.70
CA VAL A 13 11.28 -46.03 15.59
C VAL A 13 10.04 -45.31 15.07
N ALA A 14 9.31 -44.63 15.95
CA ALA A 14 8.37 -43.59 15.53
C ALA A 14 9.16 -42.29 15.38
N LEU A 15 9.70 -42.07 14.18
CA LEU A 15 10.26 -40.79 13.78
C LEU A 15 9.08 -39.82 13.66
N ALA A 16 8.81 -39.07 14.74
CA ALA A 16 7.95 -37.90 14.65
C ALA A 16 8.72 -36.86 13.83
N ALA A 17 8.58 -36.95 12.51
CA ALA A 17 8.86 -35.86 11.60
C ALA A 17 7.86 -34.75 11.95
N GLY A 18 8.23 -33.94 12.94
CA GLY A 18 7.65 -32.62 13.12
C GLY A 18 7.96 -31.87 11.84
N ALA A 19 7.03 -31.93 10.90
CA ALA A 19 6.95 -30.99 9.82
C ALA A 19 6.94 -29.63 10.49
N VAL A 20 8.07 -28.94 10.41
CA VAL A 20 8.14 -27.51 10.60
C VAL A 20 7.24 -26.97 9.50
N LEU A 21 5.95 -26.82 9.82
CA LEU A 21 5.06 -25.93 9.12
C LEU A 21 5.68 -24.57 9.37
N THR A 22 6.62 -24.19 8.51
CA THR A 22 6.89 -22.79 8.22
C THR A 22 5.55 -22.26 7.76
N ALA A 23 4.74 -21.76 8.70
CA ALA A 23 3.76 -20.76 8.38
C ALA A 23 4.57 -19.68 7.68
N CYS A 24 4.46 -19.60 6.36
CA CYS A 24 4.68 -18.34 5.69
C CYS A 24 3.63 -17.42 6.31
N GLN A 25 3.97 -16.77 7.43
CA GLN A 25 3.26 -15.60 7.89
C GLN A 25 3.44 -14.59 6.77
N THR A 26 2.47 -14.57 5.88
CA THR A 26 2.33 -13.51 4.91
C THR A 26 1.75 -12.33 5.68
N ASP A 27 2.64 -11.48 6.19
CA ASP A 27 2.34 -10.20 6.82
C ASP A 27 1.60 -9.31 5.80
N ASN A 28 0.30 -9.53 5.59
CA ASN A 28 -0.43 -8.89 4.51
C ASN A 28 -1.37 -7.81 5.06
N LEU A 29 -0.78 -6.70 5.49
CA LEU A 29 -1.45 -5.41 5.39
C LEU A 29 -1.41 -5.01 3.92
N HIS A 30 -2.57 -4.72 3.31
CA HIS A 30 -2.61 -4.34 1.90
C HIS A 30 -3.52 -3.14 1.67
N ILE A 31 -3.19 -2.38 0.64
CA ILE A 31 -4.00 -1.31 0.09
C ILE A 31 -5.07 -1.99 -0.76
N VAL A 32 -6.27 -2.14 -0.20
CA VAL A 32 -7.42 -2.67 -0.95
C VAL A 32 -7.67 -1.70 -2.09
N ARG A 33 -7.66 -2.20 -3.33
CA ARG A 33 -7.94 -1.43 -4.56
C ARG A 33 -9.07 -0.44 -4.32
N ALA A 34 -8.68 0.79 -4.06
CA ALA A 34 -9.62 1.85 -3.88
C ALA A 34 -10.24 2.15 -5.25
N PRO A 35 -11.50 2.60 -5.34
CA PRO A 35 -11.93 3.33 -6.51
C PRO A 35 -11.07 4.62 -6.58
N PHE A 36 -10.00 4.53 -7.36
CA PHE A 36 -8.99 5.57 -7.50
C PHE A 36 -9.57 6.80 -8.12
N ILE A 37 -9.31 7.92 -7.45
CA ILE A 37 -9.71 9.24 -7.87
C ILE A 37 -11.21 9.25 -8.16
N SER A 38 -12.03 9.51 -7.14
CA SER A 38 -13.40 9.85 -7.46
C SER A 38 -13.31 11.06 -8.40
N PRO A 39 -13.90 11.02 -9.61
CA PRO A 39 -14.45 12.26 -10.10
C PRO A 39 -15.54 12.53 -9.08
N ILE A 40 -15.21 13.22 -8.00
CA ILE A 40 -16.26 13.96 -7.35
C ILE A 40 -16.58 14.99 -8.43
N ALA A 41 -17.52 14.65 -9.31
CA ALA A 41 -18.51 15.58 -9.81
C ALA A 41 -19.32 16.00 -8.58
N ALA A 42 -18.64 16.52 -7.56
CA ALA A 42 -19.26 17.37 -6.60
C ALA A 42 -19.71 18.55 -7.46
N PRO A 43 -20.95 19.00 -7.33
CA PRO A 43 -21.32 20.31 -7.82
C PRO A 43 -20.45 21.32 -7.05
N GLY A 44 -19.24 21.56 -7.55
CA GLY A 44 -18.16 22.23 -6.85
C GLY A 44 -17.17 22.72 -7.89
N THR A 45 -16.86 24.01 -7.81
CA THR A 45 -16.03 24.81 -8.73
C THR A 45 -14.53 24.51 -8.65
N ASP A 46 -14.15 23.44 -7.97
CA ASP A 46 -12.80 23.23 -7.49
C ASP A 46 -12.15 22.17 -8.37
N ASN A 47 -11.24 22.60 -9.25
CA ASN A 47 -10.51 21.73 -10.20
C ASN A 47 -9.43 20.90 -9.48
N VAL A 48 -9.82 20.09 -8.50
CA VAL A 48 -8.91 19.34 -7.63
C VAL A 48 -9.21 17.84 -7.72
N PHE A 49 -8.16 17.03 -7.69
CA PHE A 49 -8.30 15.57 -7.59
C PHE A 49 -8.52 15.16 -6.13
N TYR A 50 -9.42 14.20 -5.93
CA TYR A 50 -9.68 13.62 -4.61
C TYR A 50 -9.34 12.14 -4.61
N LEU A 51 -8.51 11.73 -3.66
CA LEU A 51 -8.12 10.35 -3.46
C LEU A 51 -8.94 9.74 -2.31
N ASN A 52 -9.39 8.51 -2.53
CA ASN A 52 -9.85 7.63 -1.46
C ASN A 52 -8.89 6.45 -1.41
N VAL A 53 -8.48 6.03 -0.20
CA VAL A 53 -7.61 4.87 0.02
C VAL A 53 -8.20 4.02 1.13
N VAL A 54 -8.20 2.70 0.96
CA VAL A 54 -8.58 1.76 2.01
C VAL A 54 -7.39 0.86 2.29
N VAL A 55 -7.03 0.73 3.56
CA VAL A 55 -6.00 -0.20 4.04
C VAL A 55 -6.72 -1.26 4.86
N ARG A 56 -6.41 -2.53 4.61
CA ARG A 56 -7.02 -3.66 5.30
C ARG A 56 -5.96 -4.59 5.85
N ASN A 57 -6.19 -5.04 7.08
CA ASN A 57 -5.40 -6.11 7.68
C ASN A 57 -6.07 -7.46 7.40
N ASP A 58 -5.51 -8.26 6.50
CA ASP A 58 -5.99 -9.62 6.22
C ASP A 58 -5.15 -10.71 6.90
N THR A 59 -4.32 -10.32 7.88
CA THR A 59 -3.60 -11.26 8.74
C THR A 59 -4.47 -11.76 9.89
N ASP A 60 -3.98 -12.76 10.60
CA ASP A 60 -4.56 -13.29 11.84
C ASP A 60 -4.04 -12.57 13.09
N GLU A 61 -3.14 -11.59 12.95
CA GLU A 61 -2.55 -10.82 14.04
C GLU A 61 -2.93 -9.34 13.96
N THR A 62 -2.82 -8.63 15.09
CA THR A 62 -2.95 -7.17 15.08
C THR A 62 -1.75 -6.56 14.36
N HIS A 63 -1.99 -5.81 13.29
CA HIS A 63 -0.92 -5.03 12.65
C HIS A 63 -0.62 -3.77 13.47
N PRO A 64 0.66 -3.46 13.78
CA PRO A 64 1.01 -2.24 14.50
C PRO A 64 0.69 -0.97 13.69
N ALA A 65 0.72 0.18 14.36
CA ALA A 65 0.54 1.48 13.70
C ALA A 65 1.60 1.71 12.62
N THR A 66 1.17 2.30 11.50
CA THR A 66 2.01 2.60 10.34
C THR A 66 1.61 3.94 9.73
N TYR A 67 2.17 4.26 8.57
CA TYR A 67 1.82 5.46 7.82
C TYR A 67 1.55 5.08 6.36
N LEU A 68 0.59 5.76 5.76
CA LEU A 68 0.43 5.80 4.32
C LEU A 68 1.28 6.97 3.79
N TRP A 69 2.39 6.65 3.13
CA TRP A 69 3.17 7.62 2.37
C TRP A 69 2.47 7.89 1.03
N ILE A 70 2.23 9.16 0.76
CA ILE A 70 1.56 9.68 -0.42
C ILE A 70 2.55 10.58 -1.15
N LYS A 71 3.05 10.16 -2.30
CA LYS A 71 3.91 11.00 -3.14
C LYS A 71 3.20 11.34 -4.43
N VAL A 72 3.12 12.62 -4.73
CA VAL A 72 2.48 13.14 -5.95
C VAL A 72 3.54 13.80 -6.79
N GLU A 73 3.59 13.49 -8.09
CA GLU A 73 4.56 14.04 -9.04
C GLU A 73 3.88 14.57 -10.31
N TYR A 74 4.42 15.65 -10.86
CA TYR A 74 3.98 16.31 -12.08
C TYR A 74 5.17 16.43 -13.06
N PRO A 75 5.45 15.37 -13.85
CA PRO A 75 6.72 15.22 -14.58
C PRO A 75 6.93 16.30 -15.65
N ASP A 76 5.88 16.68 -16.38
CA ASP A 76 5.95 17.65 -17.47
C ASP A 76 6.00 19.11 -17.00
N PHE A 77 5.72 19.35 -15.71
CA PHE A 77 5.85 20.67 -15.12
C PHE A 77 7.32 21.01 -14.83
N ALA A 78 8.14 19.99 -14.54
CA ALA A 78 9.58 20.16 -14.32
C ALA A 78 10.36 20.53 -15.60
N SER A 79 9.89 20.06 -16.76
CA SER A 79 10.57 20.24 -18.05
C SER A 79 10.26 21.57 -18.75
N SER A 80 9.20 22.28 -18.32
CA SER A 80 8.73 23.53 -18.93
C SER A 80 9.33 24.81 -18.32
N GLY A 81 10.29 24.69 -17.38
CA GLY A 81 10.94 25.84 -16.74
C GLY A 81 10.06 26.58 -15.71
N GLY A 82 8.96 25.95 -15.28
CA GLY A 82 8.14 26.43 -14.15
C GLY A 82 8.86 26.32 -12.80
N PRO A 83 8.33 26.92 -11.73
CA PRO A 83 8.86 26.74 -10.38
C PRO A 83 8.87 25.24 -9.99
N PRO A 84 9.82 24.79 -9.16
CA PRO A 84 10.01 23.38 -8.82
C PRO A 84 8.89 22.89 -7.89
N CYS A 85 7.72 22.62 -8.45
CA CYS A 85 6.65 21.90 -7.79
C CYS A 85 6.40 20.56 -8.48
N ALA A 86 7.50 19.94 -8.93
CA ALA A 86 7.50 18.65 -9.63
C ALA A 86 7.02 17.49 -8.76
N ALA A 87 7.08 17.62 -7.42
CA ALA A 87 6.58 16.61 -6.51
C ALA A 87 6.29 17.16 -5.10
N TYR A 88 5.44 16.46 -4.34
CA TYR A 88 5.34 16.60 -2.88
C TYR A 88 5.06 15.25 -2.22
N ASP A 89 5.37 15.17 -0.93
CA ASP A 89 5.17 14.00 -0.08
C ASP A 89 4.23 14.37 1.09
N ASP A 90 3.30 13.49 1.42
CA ASP A 90 2.47 13.54 2.62
C ASP A 90 2.48 12.19 3.33
N PHE A 91 2.16 12.20 4.63
CA PHE A 91 2.15 11.01 5.48
C PHE A 91 0.88 11.00 6.33
N GLU A 92 -0.01 10.06 6.02
CA GLU A 92 -1.26 9.89 6.78
C GLU A 92 -1.11 8.74 7.78
N PRO A 93 -1.35 8.96 9.09
CA PRO A 93 -1.19 7.92 10.09
C PRO A 93 -2.26 6.85 9.95
N VAL A 94 -1.83 5.58 9.87
CA VAL A 94 -2.70 4.41 9.90
C VAL A 94 -2.67 3.83 11.32
N PRO A 95 -3.81 3.81 12.05
CA PRO A 95 -3.85 3.25 13.39
C PRO A 95 -3.57 1.74 13.36
N PRO A 96 -3.24 1.11 14.51
CA PRO A 96 -3.18 -0.35 14.58
C PRO A 96 -4.51 -0.97 14.13
N LEU A 97 -4.44 -2.01 13.30
CA LEU A 97 -5.62 -2.68 12.75
C LEU A 97 -5.71 -4.11 13.27
N GLN A 98 -6.88 -4.48 13.79
CA GLN A 98 -7.20 -5.86 14.15
C GLN A 98 -7.37 -6.74 12.89
N PRO A 99 -7.30 -8.07 13.03
CA PRO A 99 -7.63 -8.99 11.93
C PRO A 99 -8.98 -8.68 11.27
N GLY A 100 -8.97 -8.47 9.96
CA GLY A 100 -10.15 -8.11 9.15
C GLY A 100 -10.59 -6.66 9.25
N GLU A 101 -9.92 -5.83 10.05
CA GLU A 101 -10.24 -4.41 10.20
C GLU A 101 -9.74 -3.59 8.99
N THR A 102 -10.46 -2.52 8.70
CA THR A 102 -10.14 -1.57 7.63
C THR A 102 -10.01 -0.17 8.18
N TRP A 103 -9.02 0.56 7.68
CA TRP A 103 -8.93 2.01 7.80
C TRP A 103 -9.11 2.64 6.42
N ALA A 104 -9.71 3.83 6.38
CA ALA A 104 -9.93 4.54 5.13
C ALA A 104 -9.52 6.01 5.25
N LEU A 105 -8.77 6.47 4.26
CA LEU A 105 -8.58 7.87 3.96
C LEU A 105 -9.60 8.26 2.91
N THR A 106 -10.46 9.23 3.22
CA THR A 106 -11.54 9.68 2.32
C THR A 106 -11.35 11.15 1.96
N ASP A 107 -11.71 11.51 0.73
CA ASP A 107 -11.65 12.88 0.21
C ASP A 107 -10.28 13.57 0.39
N TYR A 108 -9.17 12.81 0.27
CA TYR A 108 -7.83 13.37 0.33
C TYR A 108 -7.58 14.26 -0.88
N ARG A 109 -7.34 15.54 -0.63
CA ARG A 109 -7.26 16.58 -1.65
C ARG A 109 -5.83 16.66 -2.21
N ILE A 110 -5.66 16.32 -3.49
CA ILE A 110 -4.36 16.30 -4.18
C ILE A 110 -3.97 17.72 -4.64
N ASP A 111 -3.86 18.63 -3.68
CA ASP A 111 -3.22 19.95 -3.82
C ASP A 111 -2.63 20.45 -2.49
N ARG A 112 -2.80 19.65 -1.41
CA ARG A 112 -2.17 19.87 -0.12
C ARG A 112 -0.66 19.83 -0.32
N GLY A 113 0.01 20.91 0.08
CA GLY A 113 1.45 21.04 -0.03
C GLY A 113 1.93 21.97 -1.14
N SER A 114 1.07 22.43 -2.05
CA SER A 114 1.51 23.38 -3.06
C SER A 114 0.50 24.48 -3.39
N THR A 115 0.52 25.54 -2.57
CA THR A 115 0.00 26.87 -2.98
C THR A 115 0.75 27.43 -4.18
N GLN A 116 1.82 26.77 -4.65
CA GLN A 116 2.71 27.19 -5.72
C GLN A 116 2.56 26.33 -6.99
N CYS A 117 1.77 25.26 -6.98
CA CYS A 117 1.51 24.44 -8.17
C CYS A 117 0.12 24.73 -8.72
N PRO A 118 0.02 25.28 -9.94
CA PRO A 118 -1.27 25.46 -10.61
C PRO A 118 -1.77 24.16 -11.24
N CYS A 119 -1.15 23.01 -10.96
CA CYS A 119 -1.57 21.76 -11.57
C CYS A 119 -2.93 21.34 -11.02
N GLN A 120 -3.95 21.57 -11.83
CA GLN A 120 -5.33 21.29 -11.54
C GLN A 120 -5.78 20.05 -12.29
N LYS A 121 -6.93 19.52 -11.88
CA LYS A 121 -7.69 18.57 -12.67
C LYS A 121 -7.88 19.12 -14.09
N ASP A 122 -7.74 18.25 -15.08
CA ASP A 122 -7.81 18.56 -16.51
C ASP A 122 -6.69 19.51 -17.02
N GLY A 123 -5.58 19.63 -16.27
CA GLY A 123 -4.49 20.56 -16.56
C GLY A 123 -3.11 19.95 -16.76
N CYS A 124 -2.75 18.89 -16.03
CA CYS A 124 -1.46 18.20 -16.23
C CYS A 124 -1.54 16.70 -15.97
N ASP A 125 -0.65 16.00 -16.66
CA ASP A 125 -0.31 14.61 -16.39
C ASP A 125 0.33 14.54 -15.00
N GLY A 126 0.15 13.41 -14.32
CA GLY A 126 0.81 13.20 -13.04
C GLY A 126 0.79 11.76 -12.56
N HIS A 127 1.58 11.57 -11.52
CA HIS A 127 1.83 10.29 -10.88
C HIS A 127 1.51 10.39 -9.40
N LEU A 128 0.93 9.33 -8.85
CA LEU A 128 0.70 9.16 -7.43
C LEU A 128 1.29 7.82 -7.02
N TRP A 129 2.21 7.87 -6.06
CA TRP A 129 2.73 6.69 -5.38
C TRP A 129 2.12 6.63 -3.98
N LEU A 130 1.56 5.48 -3.65
CA LEU A 130 1.08 5.12 -2.33
C LEU A 130 1.95 3.98 -1.82
N SER A 131 2.40 4.09 -0.58
CA SER A 131 3.17 3.04 0.06
C SER A 131 2.88 3.02 1.55
N LEU A 132 2.68 1.84 2.11
CA LEU A 132 2.65 1.68 3.56
C LEU A 132 4.08 1.66 4.09
N VAL A 133 4.38 2.45 5.12
CA VAL A 133 5.72 2.60 5.70
C VAL A 133 5.67 2.59 7.24
N TRP A 134 6.78 2.20 7.87
CA TRP A 134 6.89 2.14 9.34
C TRP A 134 7.02 3.49 10.03
N ALA A 135 7.46 4.53 9.32
CA ALA A 135 7.75 5.85 9.88
C ALA A 135 7.33 6.96 8.91
N PRO A 136 7.04 8.18 9.40
CA PRO A 136 6.64 9.32 8.57
C PRO A 136 7.88 9.96 7.91
N ALA A 137 8.62 9.16 7.16
CA ALA A 137 9.79 9.57 6.39
C ALA A 137 9.85 8.71 5.13
N PRO A 138 10.39 9.25 4.02
CA PRO A 138 10.68 8.43 2.84
C PRO A 138 11.56 7.25 3.27
N GLY A 139 11.07 6.05 3.05
CA GLY A 139 11.68 4.83 3.59
C GLY A 139 11.21 3.61 2.81
N PRO A 140 11.76 2.43 3.11
CA PRO A 140 11.32 1.21 2.46
C PRO A 140 9.84 0.96 2.78
N ALA A 141 9.09 0.58 1.75
CA ALA A 141 7.74 0.09 1.90
C ALA A 141 7.70 -1.12 2.86
N LEU A 142 6.56 -1.31 3.50
CA LEU A 142 6.25 -2.57 4.15
C LEU A 142 6.38 -3.71 3.13
N PRO A 143 7.10 -4.79 3.44
CA PRO A 143 7.13 -5.95 2.58
C PRO A 143 5.74 -6.59 2.56
N GLY A 144 5.23 -6.90 1.37
CA GLY A 144 3.94 -7.56 1.22
C GLY A 144 3.35 -7.32 -0.17
N PRO A 145 2.38 -8.14 -0.59
CA PRO A 145 1.59 -7.84 -1.77
C PRO A 145 0.70 -6.62 -1.52
N GLU A 146 0.48 -5.81 -2.55
CA GLU A 146 -0.42 -4.66 -2.54
C GLU A 146 -0.11 -3.65 -1.41
N THR A 147 1.13 -3.59 -0.91
CA THR A 147 1.60 -2.55 0.03
C THR A 147 2.03 -1.28 -0.69
N GLU A 148 2.22 -1.35 -2.00
CA GLU A 148 2.52 -0.23 -2.88
C GLU A 148 1.51 -0.14 -4.01
N MET A 149 1.16 1.08 -4.37
CA MET A 149 0.30 1.35 -5.50
C MET A 149 0.76 2.59 -6.26
N HIS A 150 0.77 2.49 -7.58
CA HIS A 150 1.13 3.56 -8.48
C HIS A 150 -0.04 3.89 -9.39
N VAL A 151 -0.37 5.17 -9.47
CA VAL A 151 -1.45 5.69 -10.29
C VAL A 151 -0.95 6.78 -11.22
N ASP A 152 -1.15 6.57 -12.50
CA ASP A 152 -0.91 7.56 -13.55
C ASP A 152 -2.24 8.16 -14.00
N TRP A 153 -2.29 9.47 -14.19
CA TRP A 153 -3.40 10.14 -14.87
C TRP A 153 -2.91 11.06 -15.99
N ALA A 154 -3.76 11.23 -16.98
CA ALA A 154 -3.55 12.19 -18.06
C ALA A 154 -4.15 13.54 -17.71
N SER A 155 -3.56 14.60 -18.27
CA SER A 155 -4.02 15.99 -18.28
C SER A 155 -5.41 16.18 -18.85
N SER A 156 -5.95 15.21 -19.60
CA SER A 156 -7.35 15.24 -20.02
C SER A 156 -8.35 15.05 -18.87
N GLY A 157 -7.89 14.51 -17.73
CA GLY A 157 -8.71 14.08 -16.60
C GLY A 157 -9.74 12.99 -16.95
N ASP A 158 -9.60 12.37 -18.12
CA ASP A 158 -10.38 11.20 -18.50
C ASP A 158 -9.95 10.01 -17.65
N LEU A 159 -10.82 9.62 -16.72
CA LEU A 159 -10.57 8.49 -15.83
C LEU A 159 -10.50 7.15 -16.55
N ALA A 160 -11.01 7.06 -17.78
CA ALA A 160 -10.80 5.86 -18.59
C ALA A 160 -9.33 5.67 -18.99
N LEU A 161 -8.52 6.74 -18.92
CA LEU A 161 -7.08 6.72 -19.18
C LEU A 161 -6.25 6.54 -17.91
N LEU A 162 -6.88 6.42 -16.74
CA LEU A 162 -6.20 6.22 -15.48
C LEU A 162 -5.58 4.82 -15.43
N LYS A 163 -4.28 4.76 -15.13
CA LYS A 163 -3.53 3.50 -15.04
C LYS A 163 -3.16 3.23 -13.59
N ILE A 164 -3.57 2.08 -13.08
CA ILE A 164 -3.28 1.64 -11.71
C ILE A 164 -2.40 0.40 -11.78
N THR A 165 -1.29 0.44 -11.07
CA THR A 165 -0.38 -0.70 -10.91
C THR A 165 -0.16 -0.94 -9.43
N SER A 166 -0.27 -2.19 -8.96
CA SER A 166 0.02 -2.58 -7.58
C SER A 166 1.11 -3.66 -7.59
N ASN A 167 1.93 -3.70 -6.52
CA ASN A 167 2.93 -4.76 -6.32
C ASN A 167 2.32 -6.03 -5.71
#